data_AF-A0A7V9PGK8-F1
#
_entry.id   AF-A0A7V9PGK8-F1
#
_cell.length_a   1.000
_cell.length_b   1.000
_cell.length_c   1.000
_cell.angle_alpha   90.00
_cell.angle_beta   90.00
_cell.angle_gamma   90.00
#
_symmetry.space_group_name_H-M   'P 1'
#
loop_
_entity.id
_entity.type
_entity.pdbx_description
1 polymer ?
#
loop_
_entity_poly.entity_id
_entity_poly.type
_entity_poly.pdbx_seq_one_letter_code
_entity_poly.pdbx_strand_id
1 'polypeptide(L)'
;MPASKGMAMFECGSSMSQVASAEQFLGRRLSHIGGFFPQASWSAVHESARGLSRFRNSGRTLSWGMPMLVNDGGTLPQGASGRYDSQYRQLAQEIVAAGAGRMHIRLGWEFNGDWFRWSALRDPNAFASFWRRIVNTMRSVPGGSGIKFDWNPGSGPSFVPLAAYPGDAYVSSIGMNVYDRTY
;
A
#
# COMPACT_ATOMS: atom_id res chain seq x y z
N MET A 1 4.52 -26.72 4.01
CA MET A 1 5.45 -26.04 4.95
C MET A 1 4.67 -24.99 5.72
N PRO A 2 4.86 -24.81 7.04
CA PRO A 2 4.22 -23.71 7.76
C PRO A 2 4.75 -22.38 7.22
N ALA A 3 3.87 -21.40 7.00
CA ALA A 3 4.27 -20.06 6.60
C ALA A 3 5.19 -19.47 7.69
N SER A 4 6.40 -19.03 7.31
CA SER A 4 7.29 -18.35 8.23
C SER A 4 6.61 -17.09 8.76
N LYS A 5 6.44 -16.97 10.09
CA LYS A 5 5.90 -15.76 10.72
C LYS A 5 6.83 -14.58 10.43
N GLY A 6 6.38 -13.64 9.60
CA GLY A 6 7.10 -12.41 9.29
C GLY A 6 6.89 -11.35 10.37
N MET A 7 7.95 -10.62 10.73
CA MET A 7 7.86 -9.39 11.51
C MET A 7 8.34 -8.20 10.70
N ALA A 8 7.56 -7.13 10.78
CA ALA A 8 7.80 -5.86 10.16
C ALA A 8 8.07 -4.81 11.24
N MET A 9 8.92 -3.84 10.93
CA MET A 9 8.89 -2.56 11.63
C MET A 9 8.31 -1.51 10.69
N PHE A 10 7.41 -0.70 11.22
CA PHE A 10 6.92 0.49 10.56
C PHE A 10 7.67 1.69 11.13
N GLU A 11 8.50 2.33 10.31
CA GLU A 11 9.12 3.61 10.65
C GLU A 11 9.01 4.52 9.43
N CYS A 12 8.28 5.62 9.59
CA CYS A 12 8.01 6.55 8.51
C CYS A 12 9.34 7.08 7.96
N GLY A 13 9.57 6.95 6.66
CA GLY A 13 10.81 7.42 6.02
C GLY A 13 12.05 6.58 6.32
N SER A 14 11.88 5.34 6.81
CA SER A 14 12.99 4.45 7.19
C SER A 14 14.14 4.42 6.18
N SER A 15 15.34 4.54 6.71
CA SER A 15 16.62 4.30 6.04
C SER A 15 17.18 2.93 6.49
N MET A 16 18.18 2.41 5.77
CA MET A 16 18.81 1.15 6.19
C MET A 16 19.56 1.27 7.53
N SER A 17 19.99 2.47 7.93
CA SER A 17 20.60 2.68 9.26
C SER A 17 19.56 2.57 10.37
N GLN A 18 18.37 3.15 10.19
CA GLN A 18 17.25 2.99 11.13
C GLN A 18 16.81 1.53 11.24
N VAL A 19 16.71 0.83 10.12
CA VAL A 19 16.43 -0.62 10.10
C VAL A 19 17.50 -1.39 10.89
N ALA A 20 18.78 -1.07 10.71
CA ALA A 20 19.87 -1.72 11.45
C ALA A 20 19.79 -1.46 12.97
N SER A 21 19.52 -0.21 13.38
CA SER A 21 19.35 0.14 14.80
C SER A 21 18.19 -0.63 15.44
N ALA A 22 17.07 -0.77 14.73
CA ALA A 22 15.95 -1.56 15.21
C ALA A 22 16.25 -3.05 15.29
N GLU A 23 16.95 -3.61 14.29
CA GLU A 23 17.37 -5.01 14.32
C GLU A 23 18.33 -5.31 15.48
N GLN A 24 19.23 -4.37 15.80
CA GLN A 24 20.12 -4.46 16.96
C GLN A 24 19.33 -4.46 18.26
N PHE A 25 18.38 -3.54 18.42
CA PHE A 25 17.51 -3.48 19.60
C PHE A 25 16.68 -4.76 19.77
N LEU A 26 16.10 -5.26 18.67
CA LEU A 26 15.25 -6.45 18.68
C LEU A 26 16.03 -7.78 18.77
N GLY A 27 17.36 -7.73 18.63
CA GLY A 27 18.23 -8.92 18.56
C GLY A 27 17.91 -9.83 17.38
N ARG A 28 17.20 -9.35 16.35
CA ARG A 28 16.81 -10.15 15.19
C ARG A 28 16.59 -9.32 13.94
N ARG A 29 16.86 -9.96 12.80
CA ARG A 29 16.70 -9.42 11.46
C ARG A 29 15.21 -9.25 11.12
N LEU A 30 14.78 -8.08 10.66
CA LEU A 30 13.40 -7.83 10.23
C LEU A 30 13.11 -8.59 8.94
N SER A 31 11.86 -8.99 8.71
CA SER A 31 11.50 -9.60 7.41
C SER A 31 10.91 -8.58 6.45
N HIS A 32 10.30 -7.54 7.01
CA HIS A 32 9.59 -6.50 6.29
C HIS A 32 10.01 -5.12 6.77
N ILE A 33 9.97 -4.14 5.86
CA ILE A 33 10.14 -2.70 6.15
C ILE A 33 8.82 -2.02 5.77
N GLY A 34 8.27 -1.22 6.68
CA GLY A 34 7.02 -0.50 6.49
C GLY A 34 7.22 1.00 6.16
N GLY A 35 6.38 1.54 5.27
CA GLY A 35 6.35 2.97 4.97
C GLY A 35 5.01 3.45 4.38
N PHE A 36 4.92 4.74 4.05
CA PHE A 36 3.80 5.33 3.31
C PHE A 36 4.31 6.11 2.11
N PHE A 37 3.55 6.08 1.02
CA PHE A 37 3.63 7.12 0.02
C PHE A 37 2.95 8.40 0.53
N PRO A 38 3.48 9.59 0.21
CA PRO A 38 2.87 10.85 0.60
C PRO A 38 1.45 11.01 0.05
N GLN A 39 0.58 11.64 0.82
CA GLN A 39 -0.77 12.01 0.35
C GLN A 39 -0.81 13.39 -0.32
N ALA A 40 0.29 14.15 -0.31
CA ALA A 40 0.28 15.55 -0.73
C ALA A 40 -0.07 15.74 -2.23
N SER A 41 0.61 15.01 -3.11
CA SER A 41 0.45 15.12 -4.56
C SER A 41 0.99 13.87 -5.27
N TRP A 42 0.61 13.68 -6.53
CA TRP A 42 1.22 12.63 -7.36
C TRP A 42 2.72 12.83 -7.54
N SER A 43 3.21 14.07 -7.66
CA SER A 43 4.65 14.33 -7.75
C SER A 43 5.42 13.82 -6.53
N ALA A 44 4.87 14.03 -5.32
CA ALA A 44 5.47 13.53 -4.08
C ALA A 44 5.41 11.99 -3.98
N VAL A 45 4.33 11.37 -4.46
CA VAL A 45 4.24 9.90 -4.60
C VAL A 45 5.38 9.38 -5.49
N HIS A 46 5.54 9.97 -6.67
CA HIS A 46 6.54 9.55 -7.65
C HIS A 46 7.97 9.74 -7.15
N GLU A 47 8.25 10.85 -6.47
CA GLU A 47 9.53 11.08 -5.81
C GLU A 47 9.82 10.04 -4.72
N SER A 48 8.83 9.75 -3.87
CA SER A 48 8.94 8.73 -2.83
C SER A 48 9.18 7.33 -3.42
N ALA A 49 8.55 7.00 -4.55
CA ALA A 49 8.73 5.72 -5.26
C ALA A 49 10.15 5.54 -5.78
N ARG A 50 10.75 6.56 -6.42
CA ARG A 50 12.15 6.53 -6.84
C ARG A 50 13.11 6.35 -5.65
N GLY A 51 12.75 6.94 -4.51
CA GLY A 51 13.48 6.81 -3.25
C GLY A 51 13.50 5.39 -2.67
N LEU A 52 12.67 4.45 -3.13
CA LEU A 52 12.68 3.06 -2.67
C LEU A 52 13.97 2.32 -3.04
N SER A 53 14.76 2.86 -3.98
CA SER A 53 16.06 2.32 -4.39
C SER A 53 17.05 2.17 -3.22
N ARG A 54 16.88 2.94 -2.14
CA ARG A 54 17.64 2.79 -0.89
C ARG A 54 17.51 1.42 -0.22
N PHE A 55 16.46 0.66 -0.56
CA PHE A 55 16.22 -0.69 -0.04
C PHE A 55 16.57 -1.79 -1.05
N ARG A 56 17.11 -1.42 -2.21
CA ARG A 56 17.54 -2.38 -3.24
C ARG A 56 18.51 -3.39 -2.62
N ASN A 57 18.32 -4.66 -2.95
CA ASN A 57 19.13 -5.79 -2.45
C ASN A 57 19.10 -6.00 -0.92
N SER A 58 18.21 -5.34 -0.18
CA SER A 58 18.07 -5.56 1.27
C SER A 58 17.61 -6.98 1.64
N GLY A 59 17.00 -7.71 0.69
CA GLY A 59 16.37 -9.01 0.92
C GLY A 59 15.06 -8.93 1.72
N ARG A 60 14.55 -7.72 1.99
CA ARG A 60 13.33 -7.44 2.74
C ARG A 60 12.12 -7.36 1.83
N THR A 61 10.93 -7.58 2.40
CA THR A 61 9.67 -7.20 1.77
C THR A 61 9.30 -5.79 2.20
N LEU A 62 8.98 -4.92 1.24
CA LEU A 62 8.49 -3.57 1.51
C LEU A 62 6.96 -3.61 1.64
N SER A 63 6.43 -3.09 2.75
CA SER A 63 4.99 -2.94 2.99
C SER A 63 4.64 -1.45 3.03
N TRP A 64 4.12 -0.93 1.93
CA TRP A 64 3.91 0.51 1.73
C TRP A 64 2.43 0.86 1.66
N GLY A 65 1.97 1.77 2.49
CA GLY A 65 0.64 2.36 2.36
C GLY A 65 0.58 3.28 1.15
N MET A 66 -0.38 3.04 0.25
CA MET A 66 -0.60 3.86 -0.93
C MET A 66 -1.98 4.50 -0.87
N PRO A 67 -2.09 5.84 -0.86
CA PRO A 67 -3.39 6.48 -0.95
C PRO A 67 -4.05 6.13 -2.30
N MET A 68 -5.37 5.93 -2.33
CA MET A 68 -6.06 5.84 -3.63
C MET A 68 -6.24 7.21 -4.29
N LEU A 69 -6.23 8.26 -3.47
CA LEU A 69 -6.39 9.65 -3.88
C LEU A 69 -5.42 10.50 -3.06
N VAL A 70 -4.64 11.34 -3.74
CA VAL A 70 -3.82 12.37 -3.09
C VAL A 70 -4.66 13.63 -2.82
N ASN A 71 -4.09 14.61 -2.13
CA ASN A 71 -4.78 15.81 -1.67
C ASN A 71 -5.06 16.82 -2.80
N ASP A 72 -4.61 16.56 -4.02
CA ASP A 72 -4.83 17.41 -5.20
C ASP A 72 -6.23 17.32 -5.81
N GLY A 73 -7.12 16.48 -5.24
CA GLY A 73 -8.53 16.40 -5.59
C GLY A 73 -8.99 14.99 -5.87
N GLY A 74 -9.98 14.84 -6.75
CA GLY A 74 -10.45 13.53 -7.21
C GLY A 74 -11.52 12.85 -6.36
N THR A 75 -12.13 11.82 -6.95
CA THR A 75 -13.14 10.96 -6.32
C THR A 75 -12.93 9.50 -6.70
N LEU A 76 -13.47 8.57 -5.89
CA LEU A 76 -13.42 7.13 -6.20
C LEU A 76 -14.08 6.80 -7.56
N PRO A 77 -15.25 7.36 -7.94
CA PRO A 77 -15.81 7.14 -9.27
C PRO A 77 -14.92 7.59 -10.44
N GLN A 78 -14.24 8.73 -10.30
CA GLN A 78 -13.28 9.20 -11.32
C GLN A 78 -12.08 8.25 -11.43
N GLY A 79 -11.62 7.71 -10.31
CA GLY A 79 -10.61 6.67 -10.30
C GLY A 79 -11.08 5.39 -10.98
N ALA A 80 -12.30 4.93 -10.66
CA ALA A 80 -12.90 3.76 -11.29
C ALA A 80 -13.07 3.92 -12.81
N SER A 81 -13.32 5.14 -13.29
CA SER A 81 -13.38 5.46 -14.72
C SER A 81 -12.00 5.59 -15.39
N GLY A 82 -10.90 5.51 -14.64
CA GLY A 82 -9.53 5.48 -15.16
C GLY A 82 -8.79 6.81 -15.16
N ARG A 83 -9.31 7.84 -14.49
CA ARG A 83 -8.69 9.19 -14.46
C ARG A 83 -7.22 9.17 -14.03
N TYR A 84 -6.83 8.22 -13.18
CA TYR A 84 -5.50 8.13 -12.58
C TYR A 84 -4.63 7.00 -13.13
N ASP A 85 -5.05 6.33 -14.22
CA ASP A 85 -4.31 5.19 -14.78
C ASP A 85 -2.86 5.54 -15.15
N SER A 86 -2.61 6.74 -15.69
CA SER A 86 -1.25 7.20 -15.99
C SER A 86 -0.37 7.29 -14.74
N GLN A 87 -0.92 7.79 -13.63
CA GLN A 87 -0.23 7.92 -12.36
C GLN A 87 0.15 6.56 -11.79
N TYR A 88 -0.79 5.61 -11.77
CA TYR A 88 -0.50 4.26 -11.28
C TYR A 88 0.45 3.47 -12.18
N ARG A 89 0.40 3.69 -13.50
CA ARG A 89 1.36 3.11 -14.44
C ARG A 89 2.77 3.63 -14.17
N GLN A 90 2.92 4.95 -14.02
CA GLN A 90 4.21 5.56 -13.70
C GLN A 90 4.73 5.09 -12.34
N LEU A 91 3.87 5.03 -11.31
CA LEU A 91 4.24 4.51 -9.99
C LEU A 91 4.77 3.07 -10.07
N ALA A 92 4.10 2.19 -10.82
CA ALA A 92 4.57 0.82 -11.01
C ALA A 92 5.92 0.75 -11.72
N GLN A 93 6.13 1.58 -12.77
CA GLN A 93 7.42 1.68 -13.46
C GLN A 93 8.54 2.13 -12.51
N GLU A 94 8.28 3.11 -11.65
CA GLU A 94 9.25 3.62 -10.67
C GLU A 94 9.57 2.61 -9.58
N ILE A 95 8.57 1.88 -9.06
CA ILE A 95 8.77 0.79 -8.10
C ILE A 95 9.66 -0.32 -8.71
N VAL A 96 9.38 -0.72 -9.96
CA VAL A 96 10.18 -1.72 -10.67
C VAL A 96 11.61 -1.21 -10.88
N ALA A 97 11.77 0.03 -11.38
CA ALA A 97 13.07 0.64 -11.62
C ALA A 97 13.88 0.82 -10.32
N ALA A 98 13.22 1.08 -9.18
CA ALA A 98 13.88 1.15 -7.89
C ALA A 98 14.50 -0.20 -7.46
N GLY A 99 14.07 -1.32 -8.03
CA GLY A 99 14.51 -2.66 -7.64
C GLY A 99 13.83 -3.13 -6.34
N ALA A 100 12.63 -2.62 -6.06
CA ALA A 100 11.80 -3.03 -4.94
C ALA A 100 11.10 -4.37 -5.24
N GLY A 101 11.88 -5.43 -5.50
CA GLY A 101 11.39 -6.70 -6.03
C GLY A 101 10.42 -7.48 -5.12
N ARG A 102 10.26 -7.07 -3.86
CA ARG A 102 9.26 -7.60 -2.92
C ARG A 102 8.41 -6.46 -2.39
N MET A 103 7.45 -6.01 -3.19
CA MET A 103 6.59 -4.88 -2.87
C MET A 103 5.18 -5.34 -2.53
N HIS A 104 4.72 -5.00 -1.33
CA HIS A 104 3.35 -5.16 -0.85
C HIS A 104 2.75 -3.77 -0.65
N ILE A 105 1.67 -3.47 -1.38
CA ILE A 105 0.97 -2.20 -1.32
C ILE A 105 -0.29 -2.37 -0.48
N ARG A 106 -0.36 -1.65 0.65
CA ARG A 106 -1.59 -1.45 1.42
C ARG A 106 -2.38 -0.32 0.77
N LEU A 107 -3.07 -0.65 -0.31
CA LEU A 107 -3.79 0.33 -1.13
C LEU A 107 -5.03 0.79 -0.37
N GLY A 108 -5.24 2.10 -0.25
CA GLY A 108 -6.44 2.65 0.40
C GLY A 108 -6.68 2.10 1.80
N TRP A 109 -5.64 2.01 2.63
CA TRP A 109 -5.74 1.46 3.99
C TRP A 109 -6.83 2.16 4.81
N GLU A 110 -7.44 1.43 5.75
CA GLU A 110 -8.52 1.92 6.63
C GLU A 110 -9.73 2.49 5.88
N PHE A 111 -10.03 1.97 4.69
CA PHE A 111 -11.17 2.43 3.89
C PHE A 111 -12.53 2.30 4.59
N ASN A 112 -12.64 1.52 5.67
CA ASN A 112 -13.85 1.41 6.50
C ASN A 112 -13.99 2.55 7.54
N GLY A 113 -13.05 3.49 7.61
CA GLY A 113 -13.19 4.74 8.35
C GLY A 113 -13.70 5.89 7.50
N ASP A 114 -13.98 7.04 8.11
CA ASP A 114 -14.45 8.28 7.46
C ASP A 114 -13.39 9.39 7.36
N TRP A 115 -12.19 9.15 7.91
CA TRP A 115 -11.10 10.13 7.97
C TRP A 115 -10.25 10.25 6.70
N PHE A 116 -10.37 9.31 5.75
CA PHE A 116 -9.63 9.35 4.48
C PHE A 116 -10.53 9.63 3.28
N ARG A 117 -9.95 10.33 2.29
CA ARG A 117 -10.62 10.67 1.01
C ARG A 117 -11.04 9.43 0.20
N TRP A 118 -10.41 8.29 0.46
CA TRP A 118 -10.72 7.00 -0.16
C TRP A 118 -11.63 6.12 0.70
N SER A 119 -12.34 6.70 1.67
CA SER A 119 -13.36 5.98 2.44
C SER A 119 -14.35 5.27 1.52
N ALA A 120 -14.55 3.98 1.78
CA ALA A 120 -15.51 3.14 1.09
C ALA A 120 -16.90 3.20 1.72
N LEU A 121 -17.10 3.94 2.82
CA LEU A 121 -18.38 3.97 3.54
C LEU A 121 -19.53 4.49 2.66
N ARG A 122 -19.25 5.49 1.82
CA ARG A 122 -20.26 6.11 0.95
C ARG A 122 -20.49 5.35 -0.36
N ASP A 123 -19.41 4.82 -0.94
CA ASP A 123 -19.47 4.13 -2.23
C ASP A 123 -18.47 2.97 -2.29
N PRO A 124 -18.80 1.83 -1.65
CA PRO A 124 -17.91 0.67 -1.62
C PRO A 124 -17.73 0.03 -3.00
N ASN A 125 -18.71 0.16 -3.90
CA ASN A 125 -18.61 -0.36 -5.26
C ASN A 125 -17.61 0.44 -6.11
N ALA A 126 -17.58 1.77 -5.97
CA ALA A 126 -16.57 2.60 -6.62
C ALA A 126 -15.17 2.32 -6.04
N PHE A 127 -15.07 2.10 -4.72
CA PHE A 127 -13.81 1.66 -4.10
C PHE A 127 -13.29 0.37 -4.75
N ALA A 128 -14.12 -0.68 -4.79
CA ALA A 128 -13.74 -1.97 -5.37
C ALA A 128 -13.41 -1.87 -6.87
N SER A 129 -14.14 -1.03 -7.61
CA SER A 129 -13.89 -0.82 -9.04
C SER A 129 -12.60 -0.06 -9.29
N PHE A 130 -12.32 0.99 -8.50
CA PHE A 130 -11.06 1.71 -8.59
C PHE A 130 -9.87 0.85 -8.15
N TRP A 131 -10.02 0.04 -7.09
CA TRP A 131 -9.02 -0.95 -6.70
C TRP A 131 -8.63 -1.86 -7.87
N ARG A 132 -9.63 -2.50 -8.51
CA ARG A 132 -9.39 -3.40 -9.66
C ARG A 132 -8.65 -2.69 -10.79
N ARG A 133 -9.04 -1.45 -11.08
CA ARG A 133 -8.39 -0.59 -12.08
C ARG A 133 -6.91 -0.37 -11.76
N ILE A 134 -6.61 0.02 -10.52
CA ILE A 134 -5.24 0.25 -10.04
C ILE A 134 -4.40 -1.03 -10.18
N VAL A 135 -4.90 -2.14 -9.65
CA VAL A 135 -4.20 -3.43 -9.68
C VAL A 135 -3.89 -3.87 -11.11
N ASN A 136 -4.87 -3.79 -12.02
CA ASN A 136 -4.67 -4.13 -13.43
C ASN A 136 -3.61 -3.22 -14.08
N THR A 137 -3.74 -1.91 -13.89
CA THR A 137 -2.80 -0.92 -14.44
C THR A 137 -1.37 -1.18 -13.96
N MET A 138 -1.18 -1.39 -12.66
CA MET A 138 0.16 -1.64 -12.10
C MET A 138 0.74 -2.99 -12.56
N ARG A 139 -0.08 -4.04 -12.64
CA ARG A 139 0.35 -5.36 -13.13
C ARG A 139 0.66 -5.38 -14.63
N SER A 140 0.11 -4.45 -15.41
CA SER A 140 0.36 -4.35 -16.86
C SER A 140 1.77 -3.88 -17.22
N VAL A 141 2.48 -3.26 -16.27
CA VAL A 141 3.86 -2.80 -16.48
C VAL A 141 4.81 -4.01 -16.45
N PRO A 142 5.82 -4.08 -17.35
CA PRO A 142 6.87 -5.11 -17.26
C PRO A 142 7.52 -5.15 -15.88
N GLY A 143 7.51 -6.31 -15.22
CA GLY A 143 7.97 -6.48 -13.83
C GLY A 143 6.94 -6.11 -12.75
N GLY A 144 5.82 -5.49 -13.11
CA GLY A 144 4.76 -5.07 -12.18
C GLY A 144 3.89 -6.20 -11.63
N SER A 145 3.85 -7.37 -12.31
CA SER A 145 3.07 -8.54 -11.85
C SER A 145 3.53 -9.11 -10.50
N GLY A 146 4.75 -8.78 -10.07
CA GLY A 146 5.29 -9.14 -8.76
C GLY A 146 4.74 -8.30 -7.59
N ILE A 147 4.11 -7.15 -7.88
CA ILE A 147 3.54 -6.27 -6.85
C ILE A 147 2.31 -6.95 -6.21
N LYS A 148 2.32 -7.05 -4.89
CA LYS A 148 1.24 -7.64 -4.08
C LYS A 148 0.38 -6.53 -3.48
N PHE A 149 -0.92 -6.80 -3.30
CA PHE A 149 -1.88 -5.83 -2.79
C PHE A 149 -2.56 -6.36 -1.53
N ASP A 150 -2.51 -5.58 -0.46
CA ASP A 150 -3.04 -5.91 0.86
C ASP A 150 -4.34 -5.14 1.12
N TRP A 151 -5.47 -5.85 1.15
CA TRP A 151 -6.78 -5.27 1.45
C TRP A 151 -6.91 -5.09 2.96
N ASN A 152 -6.87 -3.84 3.41
CA ASN A 152 -6.46 -3.48 4.77
C ASN A 152 -7.49 -2.57 5.46
N PRO A 153 -8.59 -3.11 6.02
CA PRO A 153 -9.45 -2.35 6.93
C PRO A 153 -8.74 -1.96 8.23
N GLY A 154 -9.26 -0.94 8.91
CA GLY A 154 -8.91 -0.61 10.30
C GLY A 154 -9.78 -1.38 11.29
N SER A 155 -9.24 -1.64 12.48
CA SER A 155 -9.90 -2.41 13.55
C SER A 155 -10.95 -1.62 14.35
N GLY A 156 -11.34 -0.43 13.89
CA GLY A 156 -12.30 0.45 14.58
C GLY A 156 -13.72 -0.12 14.64
N PRO A 157 -14.67 0.59 15.26
CA PRO A 157 -16.05 0.13 15.46
C PRO A 157 -16.87 0.02 14.16
N SER A 158 -16.33 0.48 13.03
CA SER A 158 -17.04 0.55 11.75
C SER A 158 -17.04 -0.79 11.02
N PHE A 159 -18.24 -1.26 10.68
CA PHE A 159 -18.46 -2.40 9.80
C PHE A 159 -17.62 -2.30 8.53
N VAL A 160 -16.91 -3.37 8.18
CA VAL A 160 -16.15 -3.44 6.93
C VAL A 160 -17.14 -3.62 5.78
N PRO A 161 -17.30 -2.65 4.86
CA PRO A 161 -18.26 -2.77 3.77
C PRO A 161 -17.82 -3.87 2.81
N LEU A 162 -18.47 -5.03 2.85
CA LEU A 162 -18.10 -6.20 2.03
C LEU A 162 -18.14 -5.91 0.52
N ALA A 163 -19.00 -4.99 0.07
CA ALA A 163 -19.03 -4.53 -1.32
C ALA A 163 -17.74 -3.81 -1.77
N ALA A 164 -16.87 -3.41 -0.84
CA ALA A 164 -15.54 -2.86 -1.12
C ALA A 164 -14.49 -3.95 -1.41
N TYR A 165 -14.84 -5.22 -1.23
CA TYR A 165 -13.96 -6.33 -1.59
C TYR A 165 -13.87 -6.47 -3.12
N PRO A 166 -12.66 -6.34 -3.71
CA PRO A 166 -12.50 -6.30 -5.16
C PRO A 166 -12.46 -7.69 -5.82
N GLY A 167 -12.50 -8.76 -5.01
CA GLY A 167 -12.39 -10.15 -5.45
C GLY A 167 -10.96 -10.70 -5.37
N ASP A 168 -10.84 -12.00 -5.15
CA ASP A 168 -9.58 -12.72 -4.85
C ASP A 168 -8.49 -12.50 -5.91
N ALA A 169 -8.88 -12.34 -7.19
CA ALA A 169 -7.93 -12.08 -8.27
C ALA A 169 -7.12 -10.79 -8.07
N TYR A 170 -7.60 -9.86 -7.25
CA TYR A 170 -7.03 -8.53 -7.02
C TYR A 170 -6.44 -8.34 -5.62
N VAL A 171 -6.51 -9.35 -4.76
CA VAL A 171 -6.06 -9.29 -3.37
C VAL A 171 -5.00 -10.37 -3.13
N SER A 172 -3.83 -9.97 -2.65
CA SER A 172 -2.76 -10.89 -2.29
C SER A 172 -2.80 -11.29 -0.82
N SER A 173 -3.28 -10.40 0.04
CA SER A 173 -3.43 -10.59 1.47
C SER A 173 -4.55 -9.72 2.02
N ILE A 174 -5.15 -10.15 3.12
CA ILE A 174 -6.05 -9.34 3.93
C ILE A 174 -5.29 -8.95 5.19
N GLY A 175 -5.20 -7.65 5.45
CA GLY A 175 -4.57 -7.10 6.64
C GLY A 175 -5.57 -6.44 7.58
N MET A 176 -5.09 -5.94 8.70
CA MET A 176 -5.88 -5.14 9.64
C MET A 176 -4.97 -4.13 10.34
N ASN A 177 -5.36 -2.86 10.41
CA ASN A 177 -4.69 -1.89 11.27
C ASN A 177 -5.31 -1.95 12.67
N VAL A 178 -4.54 -2.42 13.65
CA VAL A 178 -4.99 -2.60 15.04
C VAL A 178 -4.22 -1.65 15.96
N TYR A 179 -4.96 -0.87 16.74
CA TYR A 179 -4.40 -0.01 17.78
C TYR A 179 -5.07 -0.35 19.11
N ASP A 180 -4.28 -0.60 20.14
CA ASP A 180 -4.78 -0.61 21.51
C ASP A 180 -5.10 0.83 21.90
N ARG A 181 -6.40 1.14 21.93
CA ARG A 181 -6.92 2.45 22.37
C ARG A 181 -7.71 2.15 23.62
N THR A 182 -7.27 2.69 24.76
CA THR A 182 -8.08 2.73 25.97
C THR A 182 -9.40 3.44 25.63
N TYR A 183 -10.50 2.72 25.81
CA TYR A 183 -11.85 3.28 25.76
C TYR A 183 -12.23 3.83 27.13
#